data_AF-A0A917T8U0-F1
#
_entry.id   AF-A0A917T8U0-F1
#
_cell.length_a   1.000
_cell.length_b   1.000
_cell.length_c   1.000
_cell.angle_alpha   90.00
_cell.angle_beta   90.00
_cell.angle_gamma   90.00
#
_symmetry.space_group_name_H-M   'P 1'
#
loop_
_entity.id
_entity.type
_entity.pdbx_description
1 polymer ?
#
loop_
_entity_poly.entity_id
_entity_poly.type
_entity_poly.pdbx_seq_one_letter_code
_entity_poly.pdbx_strand_id
1 'polypeptide(L)'
;MPVPSPRWPPPADPAIVERAAAEAARLLAALPDRWAHTRQVADSARWAAVGVDLADRPLLIAAAYLHDIGYSRALAVTGFHPLDGARHLAEQGADELARLVAHHSGAAVEARHRGLTDRLARFARPHGAVADALDYADATSGPTGESVDPGPRFEEILDRHGADSVVARSRGESRIDTYAAVVRTLRRADDARPRPGRLAVTPVQLGFTTLVRFQGVLDESSAEQATAVLRDVLDRRPHAAVCDLALLTRCDQDGVRVLSAAVTGPVPADPAAVPVVAVDPPAAVRERLEQWWVPGPPPAWPALHDALAEHCQEAHDADPRDTEDDARD
;
A
#
# COMPACT_ATOMS: atom_id res chain seq x y z
N MET A 1 31.77 -32.90 -7.93
CA MET A 1 30.79 -32.28 -8.85
C MET A 1 29.81 -31.51 -7.98
N PRO A 2 29.67 -30.17 -8.10
CA PRO A 2 28.57 -29.50 -7.43
C PRO A 2 27.26 -30.06 -8.01
N VAL A 3 26.36 -30.50 -7.13
CA VAL A 3 25.01 -30.90 -7.55
C VAL A 3 24.37 -29.65 -8.16
N PRO A 4 23.88 -29.68 -9.41
CA PRO A 4 23.19 -28.53 -9.97
C PRO A 4 22.04 -28.17 -9.03
N SER A 5 21.99 -26.92 -8.57
CA SER A 5 20.85 -26.43 -7.79
C SER A 5 19.58 -26.75 -8.59
N PRO A 6 18.56 -27.37 -7.97
CA PRO A 6 17.35 -27.72 -8.68
C PRO A 6 16.77 -26.45 -9.32
N ARG A 7 16.44 -26.49 -10.62
CA ARG A 7 15.91 -25.32 -11.33
C ARG A 7 14.65 -24.80 -10.64
N TRP A 8 14.44 -23.50 -10.67
CA TRP A 8 13.18 -22.90 -10.21
C TRP A 8 12.02 -23.40 -11.09
N PRO A 9 10.89 -23.83 -10.51
CA PRO A 9 9.68 -24.11 -11.26
C PRO A 9 9.22 -22.87 -12.02
N PRO A 10 8.49 -23.03 -13.14
CA PRO A 10 7.91 -21.91 -13.86
C PRO A 10 7.03 -21.03 -12.97
N PRO A 11 6.90 -19.72 -13.25
CA PRO A 11 6.10 -18.77 -12.47
C PRO A 11 4.65 -19.21 -12.20
N ALA A 12 4.01 -19.88 -13.16
CA ALA A 12 2.63 -20.36 -13.04
C ALA A 12 2.49 -21.72 -12.35
N ASP A 13 3.59 -22.40 -12.04
CA ASP A 13 3.59 -23.71 -11.38
C ASP A 13 3.44 -23.51 -9.86
N PRO A 14 2.39 -24.07 -9.22
CA PRO A 14 2.23 -24.01 -7.76
C PRO A 14 3.45 -24.48 -6.95
N ALA A 15 4.27 -25.39 -7.49
CA ALA A 15 5.47 -25.88 -6.83
C ALA A 15 6.53 -24.78 -6.59
N ILE A 16 6.45 -23.65 -7.30
CA ILE A 16 7.32 -22.49 -7.08
C ILE A 16 7.19 -21.95 -5.65
N VAL A 17 5.98 -22.03 -5.07
CA VAL A 17 5.68 -21.55 -3.73
C VAL A 17 6.37 -22.40 -2.67
N GLU A 18 6.30 -23.72 -2.79
CA GLU A 18 6.94 -24.65 -1.84
C GLU A 18 8.46 -24.50 -1.88
N ARG A 19 9.04 -24.38 -3.08
CA ARG A 19 10.47 -24.16 -3.25
C ARG A 19 10.90 -22.80 -2.68
N ALA A 20 10.11 -21.74 -2.92
CA ALA A 20 10.35 -20.41 -2.37
C ALA A 20 10.33 -20.41 -0.83
N ALA A 21 9.32 -21.04 -0.23
CA ALA A 21 9.18 -21.14 1.21
C ALA A 21 10.35 -21.91 1.84
N ALA A 22 10.77 -23.03 1.23
CA ALA A 22 11.90 -23.81 1.72
C ALA A 22 13.24 -23.03 1.64
N GLU A 23 13.46 -22.30 0.54
CA GLU A 23 14.67 -21.49 0.37
C GLU A 23 14.70 -20.30 1.34
N ALA A 24 13.58 -19.61 1.51
CA ALA A 24 13.44 -18.52 2.48
C ALA A 24 13.68 -19.01 3.92
N ALA A 25 13.05 -20.12 4.32
CA ALA A 25 13.25 -20.72 5.64
C ALA A 25 14.72 -21.09 5.89
N ARG A 26 15.41 -21.62 4.88
CA ARG A 26 16.83 -21.96 4.96
C ARG A 26 17.71 -20.71 5.12
N LEU A 27 17.48 -19.67 4.31
CA LEU A 27 18.31 -18.46 4.27
C LEU A 27 18.08 -17.54 5.47
N LEU A 28 16.86 -17.53 6.01
CA LEU A 28 16.44 -16.68 7.13
C LEU A 28 16.45 -17.42 8.47
N ALA A 29 16.95 -18.66 8.53
CA ALA A 29 16.96 -19.48 9.76
C ALA A 29 17.63 -18.80 10.97
N ALA A 30 18.62 -17.93 10.74
CA ALA A 30 19.32 -17.16 11.77
C ALA A 30 18.67 -15.81 12.10
N LEU A 31 17.52 -15.49 11.49
CA LEU A 31 16.81 -14.21 11.58
C LEU A 31 15.32 -14.49 11.90
N PRO A 32 14.99 -14.93 13.13
CA PRO A 32 13.64 -15.43 13.45
C PRO A 32 12.53 -14.41 13.24
N ASP A 33 12.75 -13.14 13.60
CA ASP A 33 11.76 -12.07 13.39
C ASP A 33 11.55 -11.82 11.89
N ARG A 34 12.62 -11.81 11.09
CA ARG A 34 12.52 -11.66 9.62
C ARG A 34 11.81 -12.85 8.99
N TRP A 35 12.01 -14.05 9.49
CA TRP A 35 11.25 -15.21 9.05
C TRP A 35 9.77 -15.11 9.41
N ALA A 36 9.44 -14.64 10.62
CA ALA A 36 8.05 -14.40 11.04
C ALA A 36 7.38 -13.34 10.15
N HIS A 37 8.05 -12.21 9.91
CA HIS A 37 7.64 -11.18 8.96
C HIS A 37 7.41 -11.77 7.56
N THR A 38 8.39 -12.48 7.00
CA THR A 38 8.30 -13.09 5.66
C THR A 38 7.11 -14.03 5.52
N ARG A 39 6.80 -14.82 6.56
CA ARG A 39 5.61 -15.68 6.57
C ARG A 39 4.32 -14.88 6.56
N GLN A 40 4.25 -13.81 7.35
CA GLN A 40 3.08 -12.92 7.37
C GLN A 40 2.89 -12.22 6.01
N VAL A 41 3.98 -11.79 5.35
CA VAL A 41 3.92 -11.25 3.98
C VAL A 41 3.37 -12.31 3.01
N ALA A 42 3.81 -13.57 3.10
CA ALA A 42 3.26 -14.63 2.26
C ALA A 42 1.77 -14.93 2.55
N ASP A 43 1.33 -14.83 3.81
CA ASP A 43 -0.07 -15.01 4.19
C ASP A 43 -0.94 -13.83 3.70
N SER A 44 -0.46 -12.60 3.82
CA SER A 44 -1.10 -11.40 3.26
C SER A 44 -1.17 -11.45 1.73
N ALA A 45 -0.11 -11.92 1.07
CA ALA A 45 -0.08 -12.14 -0.37
C ALA A 45 -1.10 -13.19 -0.83
N ARG A 46 -1.33 -14.27 -0.06
CA ARG A 46 -2.41 -15.24 -0.35
C ARG A 46 -3.79 -14.62 -0.28
N TRP A 47 -4.03 -13.74 0.69
CA TRP A 47 -5.29 -13.01 0.79
C TRP A 47 -5.49 -12.08 -0.41
N ALA A 48 -4.43 -11.37 -0.82
CA ALA A 48 -4.46 -10.42 -1.94
C ALA A 48 -4.53 -11.10 -3.31
N ALA A 49 -4.07 -12.35 -3.43
CA ALA A 49 -4.00 -13.10 -4.68
C ALA A 49 -5.36 -13.24 -5.39
N VAL A 50 -6.48 -13.10 -4.70
CA VAL A 50 -7.82 -13.10 -5.32
C VAL A 50 -7.98 -11.98 -6.37
N GLY A 51 -7.33 -10.82 -6.15
CA GLY A 51 -7.30 -9.69 -7.08
C GLY A 51 -6.20 -9.77 -8.13
N VAL A 52 -5.53 -10.91 -8.25
CA VAL A 52 -4.47 -11.19 -9.23
C VAL A 52 -4.90 -12.34 -10.14
N ASP A 53 -4.49 -12.27 -11.41
CA ASP A 53 -4.75 -13.30 -12.41
C ASP A 53 -4.30 -14.68 -11.91
N LEU A 54 -5.12 -15.70 -12.15
CA LEU A 54 -4.92 -17.06 -11.62
C LEU A 54 -3.52 -17.62 -11.91
N ALA A 55 -2.98 -17.34 -13.09
CA ALA A 55 -1.66 -17.80 -13.53
C ALA A 55 -0.49 -17.15 -12.76
N ASP A 56 -0.70 -15.95 -12.21
CA ASP A 56 0.36 -15.17 -11.55
C ASP A 56 0.33 -15.30 -10.02
N ARG A 57 -0.70 -15.93 -9.45
CA ARG A 57 -0.82 -16.13 -8.00
C ARG A 57 0.36 -16.91 -7.39
N PRO A 58 0.87 -17.99 -8.01
CA PRO A 58 2.04 -18.69 -7.47
C PRO A 58 3.29 -17.80 -7.47
N LEU A 59 3.49 -17.00 -8.52
CA LEU A 59 4.59 -16.04 -8.60
C LEU A 59 4.52 -14.99 -7.48
N LEU A 60 3.35 -14.41 -7.23
CA LEU A 60 3.14 -13.46 -6.12
C LEU A 60 3.54 -14.07 -4.78
N ILE A 61 3.02 -15.25 -4.45
CA ILE A 61 3.25 -15.88 -3.14
C ILE A 61 4.72 -16.31 -3.00
N ALA A 62 5.34 -16.80 -4.08
CA ALA A 62 6.77 -17.11 -4.08
C ALA A 62 7.63 -15.86 -3.89
N ALA A 63 7.31 -14.74 -4.56
CA ALA A 63 8.01 -13.47 -4.36
C ALA A 63 7.85 -12.96 -2.92
N ALA A 64 6.66 -13.11 -2.32
CA ALA A 64 6.41 -12.77 -0.92
C ALA A 64 7.31 -13.55 0.05
N TYR A 65 7.53 -14.85 -0.19
CA TYR A 65 8.50 -15.62 0.61
C TYR A 65 9.96 -15.15 0.41
N LEU A 66 10.29 -14.60 -0.76
CA LEU A 66 11.68 -14.35 -1.15
C LEU A 66 12.13 -12.90 -1.03
N HIS A 67 11.21 -11.95 -0.84
CA HIS A 67 11.51 -10.51 -0.91
C HIS A 67 12.65 -10.08 0.04
N ASP A 68 12.72 -10.67 1.23
CA ASP A 68 13.67 -10.30 2.29
C ASP A 68 14.86 -11.26 2.43
N ILE A 69 15.05 -12.23 1.54
CA ILE A 69 16.16 -13.21 1.67
C ILE A 69 17.54 -12.56 1.61
N GLY A 70 17.65 -11.38 1.00
CA GLY A 70 18.90 -10.63 0.93
C GLY A 70 19.41 -10.11 2.27
N TYR A 71 18.60 -10.16 3.34
CA TYR A 71 19.08 -9.93 4.71
C TYR A 71 20.00 -11.05 5.21
N SER A 72 19.96 -12.23 4.58
CA SER A 72 20.85 -13.32 4.93
C SER A 72 22.31 -12.93 4.71
N ARG A 73 23.14 -13.07 5.75
CA ARG A 73 24.59 -12.80 5.67
C ARG A 73 25.29 -13.61 4.57
N ALA A 74 24.75 -14.77 4.20
CA ALA A 74 25.28 -15.60 3.12
C ALA A 74 25.13 -14.96 1.73
N LEU A 75 24.16 -14.05 1.55
CA LEU A 75 23.87 -13.39 0.27
C LEU A 75 24.43 -11.96 0.18
N ALA A 76 24.80 -11.37 1.32
CA ALA A 76 25.26 -10.00 1.44
C ALA A 76 26.48 -9.72 0.55
N VAL A 77 26.31 -8.81 -0.41
CA VAL A 77 27.37 -8.31 -1.30
C VAL A 77 27.35 -6.79 -1.38
N THR A 78 26.17 -6.18 -1.33
CA THR A 78 26.00 -4.73 -1.33
C THR A 78 25.59 -4.18 0.02
N GLY A 79 25.03 -5.03 0.88
CA GLY A 79 24.38 -4.59 2.11
C GLY A 79 23.01 -3.97 1.85
N PHE A 80 22.46 -4.10 0.64
CA PHE A 80 21.11 -3.70 0.25
C PHE A 80 20.31 -4.94 -0.13
N HIS A 81 19.41 -5.36 0.76
CA HIS A 81 18.74 -6.67 0.68
C HIS A 81 17.94 -6.92 -0.60
N PRO A 82 17.24 -5.94 -1.23
CA PRO A 82 16.48 -6.21 -2.46
C PRO A 82 17.43 -6.62 -3.59
N LEU A 83 18.58 -5.96 -3.69
CA LEU A 83 19.58 -6.24 -4.72
C LEU A 83 20.35 -7.54 -4.45
N ASP A 84 20.73 -7.79 -3.19
CA ASP A 84 21.47 -9.00 -2.82
C ASP A 84 20.59 -10.26 -2.98
N GLY A 85 19.30 -10.20 -2.63
CA GLY A 85 18.33 -11.26 -2.88
C GLY A 85 18.04 -11.48 -4.38
N ALA A 86 17.81 -10.40 -5.13
CA ALA A 86 17.57 -10.48 -6.57
C ALA A 86 18.75 -11.08 -7.34
N ARG A 87 19.98 -10.72 -6.97
CA ARG A 87 21.20 -11.29 -7.56
C ARG A 87 21.27 -12.81 -7.35
N HIS A 88 21.03 -13.28 -6.13
CA HIS A 88 21.00 -14.72 -5.81
C HIS A 88 19.97 -15.49 -6.64
N LEU A 89 18.80 -14.89 -6.87
CA LEU A 89 17.73 -15.50 -7.68
C LEU A 89 18.09 -15.53 -9.17
N ALA A 90 18.64 -14.44 -9.72
CA ALA A 90 19.07 -14.39 -11.11
C ALA A 90 20.22 -15.37 -11.41
N GLU A 91 21.18 -15.54 -10.49
CA GLU A 91 22.25 -16.55 -10.60
C GLU A 91 21.70 -17.99 -10.70
N GLN A 92 20.45 -18.21 -10.28
CA GLN A 92 19.74 -19.50 -10.38
C GLN A 92 18.72 -19.57 -11.54
N GLY A 93 18.66 -18.53 -12.39
CA GLY A 93 17.72 -18.45 -13.51
C GLY A 93 16.28 -18.12 -13.12
N ALA A 94 16.05 -17.50 -11.96
CA ALA A 94 14.72 -17.08 -11.49
C ALA A 94 14.44 -15.60 -11.78
N ASP A 95 14.57 -15.19 -13.04
CA ASP A 95 14.60 -13.77 -13.42
C ASP A 95 13.32 -13.01 -13.03
N GLU A 96 12.16 -13.66 -13.09
CA GLU A 96 10.89 -13.01 -12.72
C GLU A 96 10.79 -12.70 -11.23
N LEU A 97 11.17 -13.67 -10.40
CA LEU A 97 11.27 -13.49 -8.96
C LEU A 97 12.34 -12.45 -8.63
N ALA A 98 13.49 -12.49 -9.32
CA ALA A 98 14.54 -11.51 -9.12
C ALA A 98 14.06 -10.08 -9.40
N ARG A 99 13.26 -9.85 -10.45
CA ARG A 99 12.67 -8.52 -10.72
C ARG A 99 11.74 -8.05 -9.61
N LEU A 100 10.87 -8.93 -9.11
CA LEU A 100 9.96 -8.60 -7.99
C LEU A 100 10.75 -8.31 -6.71
N VAL A 101 11.70 -9.17 -6.36
CA VAL A 101 12.56 -8.98 -5.18
C VAL A 101 13.42 -7.73 -5.29
N ALA A 102 13.93 -7.38 -6.47
CA ALA A 102 14.77 -6.19 -6.64
C ALA A 102 14.01 -4.88 -6.36
N HIS A 103 12.72 -4.83 -6.71
CA HIS A 103 11.95 -3.57 -6.77
C HIS A 103 10.86 -3.45 -5.70
N HIS A 104 10.74 -4.42 -4.78
CA HIS A 104 9.71 -4.38 -3.75
C HIS A 104 9.84 -3.13 -2.86
N SER A 105 8.70 -2.65 -2.39
CA SER A 105 8.57 -1.69 -1.28
C SER A 105 9.38 -0.41 -1.43
N GLY A 106 9.42 0.14 -2.65
CA GLY A 106 10.13 1.39 -2.93
C GLY A 106 11.65 1.26 -3.07
N ALA A 107 12.18 0.03 -3.22
CA ALA A 107 13.63 -0.23 -3.34
C ALA A 107 14.36 0.63 -4.38
N ALA A 108 13.69 1.08 -5.44
CA ALA A 108 14.27 1.99 -6.43
C ALA A 108 14.66 3.36 -5.85
N VAL A 109 13.87 3.88 -4.91
CA VAL A 109 14.17 5.12 -4.19
C VAL A 109 15.37 4.92 -3.27
N GLU A 110 15.39 3.82 -2.51
CA GLU A 110 16.50 3.53 -1.61
C GLU A 110 17.82 3.26 -2.36
N ALA A 111 17.75 2.56 -3.49
CA ALA A 111 18.91 2.36 -4.35
C ALA A 111 19.50 3.69 -4.84
N ARG A 112 18.67 4.70 -5.15
CA ARG A 112 19.15 6.05 -5.50
C ARG A 112 19.91 6.69 -4.34
N HIS A 113 19.35 6.68 -3.13
CA HIS A 113 20.01 7.22 -1.93
C HIS A 113 21.32 6.51 -1.57
N ARG A 114 21.44 5.22 -1.95
CA ARG A 114 22.65 4.41 -1.74
C ARG A 114 23.65 4.48 -2.90
N GLY A 115 23.36 5.18 -4.00
CA GLY A 115 24.22 5.18 -5.19
C GLY A 115 24.27 3.84 -5.93
N LEU A 116 23.21 3.03 -5.82
CA LEU A 116 23.08 1.68 -6.40
C LEU A 116 22.13 1.62 -7.60
N THR A 117 21.67 2.75 -8.13
CA THR A 117 20.70 2.82 -9.25
C THR A 117 21.13 1.98 -10.46
N ASP A 118 22.38 2.10 -10.92
CA ASP A 118 22.88 1.35 -12.09
C ASP A 118 22.90 -0.16 -11.85
N ARG A 119 23.12 -0.58 -10.61
CA ARG A 119 23.12 -2.00 -10.24
C ARG A 119 21.69 -2.54 -10.20
N LEU A 120 20.76 -1.75 -9.70
CA LEU A 120 19.34 -2.09 -9.68
C LEU A 120 18.74 -2.13 -11.09
N ALA A 121 19.16 -1.24 -11.99
CA ALA A 121 18.67 -1.14 -13.37
C ALA A 121 18.88 -2.41 -14.21
N ARG A 122 19.72 -3.35 -13.74
CA ARG A 122 19.88 -4.69 -14.33
C ARG A 122 18.60 -5.52 -14.24
N PHE A 123 17.74 -5.22 -13.28
CA PHE A 123 16.44 -5.84 -13.10
C PHE A 123 15.39 -4.88 -13.64
N ALA A 124 14.63 -5.29 -14.67
CA ALA A 124 13.52 -4.47 -15.16
C ALA A 124 12.47 -4.29 -14.05
N ARG A 125 11.98 -3.06 -13.86
CA ARG A 125 10.97 -2.75 -12.83
C ARG A 125 9.67 -3.48 -13.18
N PRO A 126 9.15 -4.33 -12.27
CA PRO A 126 7.85 -4.96 -12.46
C PRO A 126 6.73 -3.92 -12.26
N HIS A 127 5.62 -4.13 -12.94
CA HIS A 127 4.42 -3.30 -12.85
C HIS A 127 3.18 -4.17 -12.77
N GLY A 128 2.06 -3.60 -12.32
CA GLY A 128 0.77 -4.26 -12.32
C GLY A 128 0.45 -5.02 -11.02
N ALA A 129 -0.54 -5.93 -11.11
CA ALA A 129 -1.21 -6.47 -9.94
C ALA A 129 -0.31 -7.29 -9.02
N VAL A 130 0.67 -8.02 -9.55
CA VAL A 130 1.63 -8.79 -8.75
C VAL A 130 2.55 -7.88 -7.93
N ALA A 131 3.13 -6.85 -8.54
CA ALA A 131 4.02 -5.92 -7.86
C ALA A 131 3.28 -5.13 -6.77
N ASP A 132 2.10 -4.59 -7.12
CA ASP A 132 1.26 -3.88 -6.16
C ASP A 132 0.81 -4.77 -4.99
N ALA A 133 0.52 -6.05 -5.25
CA ALA A 133 0.09 -6.99 -4.21
C ALA A 133 1.26 -7.42 -3.30
N LEU A 134 2.48 -7.49 -3.84
CA LEU A 134 3.69 -7.71 -3.06
C LEU A 134 3.98 -6.51 -2.14
N ASP A 135 3.92 -5.29 -2.66
CA ASP A 135 4.09 -4.06 -1.89
C ASP A 135 3.01 -3.92 -0.81
N TYR A 136 1.75 -4.24 -1.13
CA TYR A 136 0.66 -4.33 -0.16
C TYR A 136 0.97 -5.34 0.95
N ALA A 137 1.45 -6.53 0.59
CA ALA A 137 1.70 -7.60 1.55
C ALA A 137 2.82 -7.21 2.53
N ASP A 138 3.91 -6.59 2.05
CA ASP A 138 4.98 -6.07 2.93
C ASP A 138 4.49 -4.91 3.80
N ALA A 139 3.79 -3.93 3.20
CA ALA A 139 3.28 -2.76 3.91
C ALA A 139 2.22 -3.07 4.98
N THR A 140 1.62 -4.26 4.96
CA THR A 140 0.62 -4.72 5.95
C THR A 140 1.14 -5.79 6.90
N SER A 141 2.46 -6.04 6.89
CA SER A 141 3.11 -7.06 7.72
C SER A 141 4.16 -6.41 8.63
N GLY A 142 3.97 -6.55 9.94
CA GLY A 142 4.89 -6.05 10.94
C GLY A 142 6.18 -6.87 11.04
N PRO A 143 7.21 -6.35 11.74
CA PRO A 143 8.52 -6.99 11.87
C PRO A 143 8.51 -8.34 12.58
N THR A 144 7.48 -8.63 13.39
CA THR A 144 7.36 -9.88 14.15
C THR A 144 6.27 -10.81 13.61
N GLY A 145 5.74 -10.52 12.42
CA GLY A 145 4.74 -11.35 11.74
C GLY A 145 3.29 -11.03 12.11
N GLU A 146 3.05 -9.89 12.74
CA GLU A 146 1.71 -9.37 13.00
C GLU A 146 1.11 -8.66 11.77
N SER A 147 -0.22 -8.70 11.62
CA SER A 147 -0.92 -7.90 10.61
C SER A 147 -1.11 -6.47 11.13
N VAL A 148 -0.77 -5.48 10.31
CA VAL A 148 -0.86 -4.05 10.66
C VAL A 148 -1.42 -3.24 9.50
N ASP A 149 -1.96 -2.07 9.82
CA ASP A 149 -2.30 -1.09 8.78
C ASP A 149 -1.03 -0.42 8.23
N PRO A 150 -1.03 0.04 6.96
CA PRO A 150 0.11 0.67 6.32
C PRO A 150 0.66 1.92 7.03
N GLY A 151 -0.23 2.70 7.66
CA GLY A 151 0.13 3.89 8.44
C GLY A 151 0.99 3.57 9.66
N PRO A 152 0.44 2.84 10.65
CA PRO A 152 1.23 2.40 11.81
C PRO A 152 2.50 1.64 11.41
N ARG A 153 2.45 0.85 10.33
CA ARG A 153 3.64 0.18 9.79
C ARG A 153 4.72 1.18 9.37
N PHE A 154 4.34 2.27 8.70
CA PHE A 154 5.26 3.29 8.22
C PHE A 154 5.87 4.09 9.37
N GLU A 155 5.06 4.55 10.33
CA GLU A 155 5.51 5.25 11.54
C GLU A 155 6.53 4.41 12.31
N GLU A 156 6.25 3.11 12.48
CA GLU A 156 7.16 2.19 13.14
C GLU A 156 8.52 2.06 12.42
N ILE A 157 8.56 2.14 11.09
CA ILE A 157 9.84 2.15 10.34
C ILE A 157 10.62 3.42 10.65
N LEU A 158 9.94 4.57 10.65
CA LEU A 158 10.57 5.86 10.93
C LEU A 158 11.16 5.85 12.36
N ASP A 159 10.38 5.39 13.34
CA ASP A 159 10.81 5.31 14.74
C ASP A 159 12.00 4.35 14.92
N ARG A 160 11.95 3.16 14.30
CA ARG A 160 12.99 2.14 14.47
C ARG A 160 14.33 2.54 13.84
N HIS A 161 14.30 3.18 12.68
CA HIS A 161 15.51 3.50 11.92
C HIS A 161 16.03 4.92 12.19
N GLY A 162 15.19 5.81 12.73
CA GLY A 162 15.48 7.23 12.88
C GLY A 162 15.27 7.99 11.56
N ALA A 163 14.75 9.22 11.66
CA ALA A 163 14.34 10.04 10.52
C ALA A 163 15.46 10.29 9.49
N ASP A 164 16.71 10.45 9.95
CA ASP A 164 17.86 10.73 9.06
C ASP A 164 18.38 9.49 8.31
N SER A 165 17.94 8.30 8.71
CA SER A 165 18.40 7.07 8.09
C SER A 165 17.99 7.02 6.61
N VAL A 166 18.84 6.39 5.80
CA VAL A 166 18.54 6.16 4.39
C VAL A 166 17.22 5.40 4.22
N VAL A 167 16.91 4.48 5.13
CA VAL A 167 15.65 3.71 5.11
C VAL A 167 14.45 4.63 5.34
N ALA A 168 14.48 5.45 6.38
CA ALA A 168 13.39 6.38 6.72
C ALA A 168 13.14 7.39 5.59
N ARG A 169 14.20 8.06 5.09
CA ARG A 169 14.08 8.99 3.96
C ARG A 169 13.51 8.34 2.71
N SER A 170 13.99 7.14 2.38
CA SER A 170 13.53 6.41 1.19
C SER A 170 12.06 6.00 1.29
N ARG A 171 11.65 5.49 2.45
CA ARG A 171 10.25 5.13 2.71
C ARG A 171 9.36 6.38 2.72
N GLY A 172 9.85 7.49 3.26
CA GLY A 172 9.18 8.78 3.20
C GLY A 172 8.94 9.23 1.77
N GLU A 173 9.95 9.19 0.91
CA GLU A 173 9.83 9.57 -0.50
C GLU A 173 8.95 8.59 -1.31
N SER A 174 8.92 7.30 -0.96
CA SER A 174 8.13 6.30 -1.70
C SER A 174 6.71 6.10 -1.17
N ARG A 175 6.31 6.77 -0.08
CA ARG A 175 5.06 6.49 0.64
C ARG A 175 3.81 6.62 -0.22
N ILE A 176 3.73 7.63 -1.10
CA ILE A 176 2.56 7.84 -1.97
C ILE A 176 2.40 6.68 -2.95
N ASP A 177 3.50 6.24 -3.58
CA ASP A 177 3.50 5.08 -4.47
C ASP A 177 3.09 3.81 -3.72
N THR A 178 3.60 3.60 -2.51
CA THR A 178 3.27 2.45 -1.66
C THR A 178 1.78 2.45 -1.26
N TYR A 179 1.25 3.58 -0.80
CA TYR A 179 -0.16 3.68 -0.43
C TYR A 179 -1.07 3.54 -1.65
N ALA A 180 -0.70 4.11 -2.79
CA ALA A 180 -1.44 3.91 -4.04
C ALA A 180 -1.45 2.42 -4.46
N ALA A 181 -0.33 1.69 -4.29
CA ALA A 181 -0.28 0.25 -4.52
C ALA A 181 -1.19 -0.53 -3.56
N VAL A 182 -1.20 -0.17 -2.27
CA VAL A 182 -2.14 -0.71 -1.28
C VAL A 182 -3.58 -0.54 -1.74
N VAL A 183 -3.99 0.67 -2.10
CA VAL A 183 -5.38 0.93 -2.51
C VAL A 183 -5.75 0.19 -3.79
N ARG A 184 -4.87 0.16 -4.79
CA ARG A 184 -5.10 -0.62 -6.03
C ARG A 184 -5.28 -2.10 -5.73
N THR A 185 -4.48 -2.67 -4.83
CA THR A 185 -4.61 -4.07 -4.41
C THR A 185 -5.91 -4.34 -3.67
N LEU A 186 -6.27 -3.48 -2.72
CA LEU A 186 -7.54 -3.57 -2.00
C LEU A 186 -8.75 -3.47 -2.95
N ARG A 187 -8.73 -2.52 -3.90
CA ARG A 187 -9.79 -2.38 -4.92
C ARG A 187 -9.94 -3.67 -5.75
N ARG A 188 -8.84 -4.21 -6.29
CA ARG A 188 -8.86 -5.46 -7.05
C ARG A 188 -9.35 -6.65 -6.22
N ALA A 189 -8.93 -6.76 -4.97
CA ALA A 189 -9.34 -7.85 -4.09
C ALA A 189 -10.84 -7.80 -3.80
N ASP A 190 -11.41 -6.61 -3.59
CA ASP A 190 -12.82 -6.42 -3.31
C ASP A 190 -13.71 -6.54 -4.55
N ASP A 191 -13.22 -6.12 -5.72
CA ASP A 191 -13.89 -6.35 -7.01
C ASP A 191 -13.95 -7.83 -7.39
N ALA A 192 -12.91 -8.60 -7.05
CA ALA A 192 -12.84 -10.03 -7.32
C ALA A 192 -13.70 -10.87 -6.35
N ARG A 193 -14.23 -10.26 -5.29
CA ARG A 193 -15.09 -10.92 -4.30
C ARG A 193 -16.57 -10.64 -4.58
N PRO A 194 -17.49 -11.51 -4.13
CA PRO A 194 -18.91 -11.22 -4.17
C PRO A 194 -19.17 -9.87 -3.49
N ARG A 195 -19.87 -8.98 -4.20
CA ARG A 195 -20.22 -7.68 -3.65
C ARG A 195 -21.07 -7.85 -2.38
N PRO A 196 -20.88 -7.00 -1.36
CA PRO A 196 -21.71 -7.07 -0.18
C PRO A 196 -23.15 -6.74 -0.55
N GLY A 197 -24.11 -7.44 0.05
CA GLY A 197 -25.54 -7.20 -0.17
C GLY A 197 -26.04 -5.88 0.42
N ARG A 198 -25.20 -5.18 1.20
CA ARG A 198 -25.38 -3.85 1.78
C ARG A 198 -24.09 -3.05 1.62
N LEU A 199 -24.12 -1.74 1.88
CA LEU A 199 -22.91 -0.91 1.90
C LEU A 199 -21.89 -1.43 2.91
N ALA A 200 -20.65 -1.63 2.46
CA ALA A 200 -19.48 -1.74 3.33
C ALA A 200 -18.74 -0.40 3.31
N VAL A 201 -18.45 0.13 4.51
CA VAL A 201 -17.63 1.33 4.70
C VAL A 201 -16.47 0.94 5.60
N THR A 202 -15.25 0.97 5.07
CA THR A 202 -14.07 0.43 5.76
C THR A 202 -12.96 1.47 5.81
N PRO A 203 -12.53 1.91 7.00
CA PRO A 203 -11.36 2.77 7.15
C PRO A 203 -10.06 1.96 7.06
N VAL A 204 -9.02 2.56 6.48
CA VAL A 204 -7.65 2.03 6.43
C VAL A 204 -6.68 3.17 6.77
N GLN A 205 -5.81 2.98 7.76
CA GLN A 205 -4.83 4.00 8.15
C GLN A 205 -3.65 4.05 7.17
N LEU A 206 -3.39 5.22 6.56
CA LEU A 206 -2.29 5.47 5.61
C LEU A 206 -1.24 6.47 6.17
N GLY A 207 -1.09 6.54 7.49
CA GLY A 207 -0.09 7.36 8.17
C GLY A 207 -0.60 8.80 8.31
N PHE A 208 -0.46 9.61 7.26
CA PHE A 208 -0.88 11.02 7.28
C PHE A 208 -2.39 11.23 7.04
N THR A 209 -3.10 10.19 6.60
CA THR A 209 -4.55 10.25 6.35
C THR A 209 -5.21 8.90 6.60
N THR A 210 -6.54 8.91 6.73
CA THR A 210 -7.36 7.69 6.70
C THR A 210 -8.06 7.56 5.36
N LEU A 211 -7.87 6.44 4.68
CA LEU A 211 -8.67 6.09 3.52
C LEU A 211 -9.99 5.48 3.98
N VAL A 212 -11.13 6.07 3.62
CA VAL A 212 -12.47 5.55 3.90
C VAL A 212 -13.04 4.99 2.60
N ARG A 213 -13.13 3.66 2.53
CA ARG A 213 -13.53 2.95 1.30
C ARG A 213 -15.01 2.64 1.31
N PHE A 214 -15.69 2.97 0.23
CA PHE A 214 -17.12 2.68 0.04
C PHE A 214 -17.32 1.60 -1.00
N GLN A 215 -17.91 0.47 -0.60
CA GLN A 215 -18.22 -0.65 -1.50
C GLN A 215 -19.71 -0.99 -1.45
N GLY A 216 -20.39 -0.87 -2.58
CA GLY A 216 -21.81 -1.22 -2.72
C GLY A 216 -22.70 -0.03 -3.04
N VAL A 217 -23.86 0.07 -2.38
CA VAL A 217 -24.89 1.10 -2.64
C VAL A 217 -24.96 2.03 -1.44
N LEU A 218 -24.77 3.33 -1.66
CA LEU A 218 -24.97 4.36 -0.64
C LEU A 218 -26.33 5.03 -0.89
N ASP A 219 -27.28 4.72 -0.03
CA ASP A 219 -28.68 5.13 -0.11
C ASP A 219 -29.27 5.46 1.27
N GLU A 220 -30.56 5.81 1.31
CA GLU A 220 -31.30 6.08 2.56
C GLU A 220 -31.09 4.98 3.62
N SER A 221 -31.05 3.71 3.21
CA SER A 221 -30.93 2.57 4.14
C SER A 221 -29.53 2.39 4.74
N SER A 222 -28.51 3.02 4.14
CA SER A 222 -27.10 2.87 4.50
C SER A 222 -26.43 4.19 4.90
N ALA A 223 -27.12 5.32 4.75
CA ALA A 223 -26.63 6.65 5.08
C ALA A 223 -26.21 6.80 6.55
N GLU A 224 -26.99 6.25 7.48
CA GLU A 224 -26.68 6.30 8.92
C GLU A 224 -25.38 5.54 9.24
N GLN A 225 -25.21 4.35 8.69
CA GLN A 225 -23.99 3.54 8.85
C GLN A 225 -22.76 4.28 8.31
N ALA A 226 -22.86 4.84 7.10
CA ALA A 226 -21.77 5.62 6.50
C ALA A 226 -21.40 6.84 7.35
N THR A 227 -22.40 7.58 7.83
CA THR A 227 -22.21 8.75 8.69
C THR A 227 -21.51 8.38 10.00
N ALA A 228 -21.89 7.26 10.61
CA ALA A 228 -21.27 6.80 11.86
C ALA A 228 -19.78 6.48 11.68
N VAL A 229 -19.41 5.78 10.61
CA VAL A 229 -18.01 5.45 10.32
C VAL A 229 -17.20 6.71 10.02
N LEU A 230 -17.72 7.63 9.20
CA LEU A 230 -17.05 8.90 8.89
C LEU A 230 -16.83 9.72 10.16
N ARG A 231 -17.82 9.81 11.05
CA ARG A 231 -17.68 10.52 12.33
C ARG A 231 -16.58 9.91 13.19
N ASP A 232 -16.56 8.60 13.34
CA ASP A 232 -15.53 7.88 14.12
C ASP A 232 -14.12 8.05 13.54
N VAL A 233 -13.97 8.19 12.22
CA VAL A 233 -12.68 8.55 11.58
C VAL A 233 -12.29 9.99 11.91
N LEU A 234 -13.23 10.93 11.74
CA LEU A 234 -12.99 12.35 11.96
C LEU A 234 -12.77 12.71 13.44
N ASP A 235 -13.30 11.92 14.37
CA ASP A 235 -13.09 12.11 15.81
C ASP A 235 -11.68 11.69 16.26
N ARG A 236 -10.99 10.83 15.49
CA ARG A 236 -9.65 10.28 15.85
C ARG A 236 -8.45 11.06 15.26
N ARG A 237 -8.67 11.82 14.17
CA ARG A 237 -7.77 12.67 13.33
C ARG A 237 -6.24 12.38 13.31
N PRO A 238 -5.67 12.00 12.13
CA PRO A 238 -4.21 12.16 11.93
C PRO A 238 -3.70 12.98 10.70
N HIS A 239 -4.46 13.50 9.74
CA HIS A 239 -5.08 14.86 9.80
C HIS A 239 -6.07 15.13 8.65
N ALA A 240 -6.75 14.09 8.14
CA ALA A 240 -7.93 14.22 7.27
C ALA A 240 -8.52 12.83 6.94
N ALA A 241 -9.44 12.75 5.98
CA ALA A 241 -9.88 11.49 5.38
C ALA A 241 -9.99 11.59 3.85
N VAL A 242 -9.59 10.52 3.16
CA VAL A 242 -9.81 10.37 1.71
C VAL A 242 -10.92 9.34 1.49
N CYS A 243 -12.07 9.77 0.98
CA CYS A 243 -13.19 8.90 0.65
C CYS A 243 -12.99 8.26 -0.73
N ASP A 244 -12.63 6.98 -0.77
CA ASP A 244 -12.51 6.19 -1.99
C ASP A 244 -13.91 5.72 -2.44
N LEU A 245 -14.38 6.32 -3.54
CA LEU A 245 -15.69 6.04 -4.11
C LEU A 245 -15.64 5.07 -5.30
N ALA A 246 -14.46 4.55 -5.67
CA ALA A 246 -14.28 3.75 -6.89
C ALA A 246 -15.13 2.48 -6.94
N LEU A 247 -15.47 1.92 -5.78
CA LEU A 247 -16.30 0.71 -5.67
C LEU A 247 -17.77 0.99 -5.36
N LEU A 248 -18.19 2.26 -5.41
CA LEU A 248 -19.58 2.64 -5.24
C LEU A 248 -20.35 2.37 -6.53
N THR A 249 -21.46 1.65 -6.40
CA THR A 249 -22.26 1.21 -7.56
C THR A 249 -23.49 2.07 -7.78
N ARG A 250 -23.98 2.73 -6.71
CA ARG A 250 -25.10 3.66 -6.72
C ARG A 250 -24.98 4.64 -5.56
N CYS A 251 -25.39 5.87 -5.81
CA CYS A 251 -25.56 6.93 -4.80
C CYS A 251 -26.91 7.64 -5.04
N ASP A 252 -27.70 7.83 -3.99
CA ASP A 252 -28.94 8.62 -4.01
C ASP A 252 -28.82 9.93 -3.21
N GLN A 253 -29.94 10.54 -2.81
CA GLN A 253 -29.98 11.89 -2.24
C GLN A 253 -29.52 11.88 -0.80
N ASP A 254 -29.81 10.81 -0.07
CA ASP A 254 -29.29 10.59 1.26
C ASP A 254 -27.79 10.34 1.19
N GLY A 255 -27.34 9.53 0.22
CA GLY A 255 -25.91 9.32 -0.01
C GLY A 255 -25.14 10.59 -0.35
N VAL A 256 -25.69 11.42 -1.24
CA VAL A 256 -25.14 12.74 -1.58
C VAL A 256 -25.10 13.63 -0.34
N ARG A 257 -26.14 13.63 0.50
CA ARG A 257 -26.16 14.38 1.76
C ARG A 257 -25.04 13.94 2.72
N VAL A 258 -24.80 12.64 2.84
CA VAL A 258 -23.69 12.11 3.66
C VAL A 258 -22.34 12.60 3.15
N LEU A 259 -22.08 12.45 1.85
CA LEU A 259 -20.81 12.87 1.25
C LEU A 259 -20.63 14.39 1.27
N SER A 260 -21.69 15.15 1.01
CA SER A 260 -21.66 16.61 1.06
C SER A 260 -21.36 17.09 2.49
N ALA A 261 -22.07 16.55 3.50
CA ALA A 261 -21.83 16.91 4.90
C ALA A 261 -20.39 16.61 5.35
N ALA A 262 -19.80 15.51 4.85
CA ALA A 262 -18.42 15.14 5.15
C ALA A 262 -17.40 16.07 4.47
N VAL A 263 -17.61 16.39 3.19
CA VAL A 263 -16.67 17.20 2.39
C VAL A 263 -16.77 18.69 2.70
N THR A 264 -17.97 19.22 2.97
CA THR A 264 -18.15 20.66 3.18
C THR A 264 -17.99 21.09 4.64
N GLY A 265 -18.10 20.16 5.60
CA GLY A 265 -18.11 20.48 7.03
C GLY A 265 -19.12 21.58 7.42
N PRO A 266 -19.15 22.01 8.69
CA PRO A 266 -19.92 23.19 9.07
C PRO A 266 -19.22 24.47 8.59
N VAL A 267 -19.52 24.90 7.36
CA VAL A 267 -19.23 26.22 6.77
C VAL A 267 -17.73 26.53 6.50
N PRO A 268 -17.37 27.02 5.29
CA PRO A 268 -15.98 27.29 4.86
C PRO A 268 -15.25 28.45 5.57
N ALA A 269 -15.71 28.88 6.75
CA ALA A 269 -15.10 29.94 7.54
C ALA A 269 -14.56 29.46 8.90
N ASP A 270 -14.68 28.15 9.21
CA ASP A 270 -14.10 27.57 10.42
C ASP A 270 -12.71 26.98 10.13
N PRO A 271 -11.62 27.60 10.62
CA PRO A 271 -10.26 27.04 10.51
C PRO A 271 -10.08 25.70 11.25
N ALA A 272 -11.08 25.22 12.00
CA ALA A 272 -11.08 23.89 12.65
C ALA A 272 -11.73 22.77 11.79
N ALA A 273 -12.29 23.09 10.62
CA ALA A 273 -12.89 22.11 9.70
C ALA A 273 -11.83 21.11 9.19
N VAL A 274 -12.19 19.82 9.19
CA VAL A 274 -11.27 18.72 8.83
C VAL A 274 -11.28 18.55 7.30
N PRO A 275 -10.12 18.40 6.62
CA PRO A 275 -10.13 18.09 5.20
C PRO A 275 -10.75 16.72 4.94
N VAL A 276 -11.72 16.65 4.03
CA VAL A 276 -12.25 15.39 3.49
C VAL A 276 -12.30 15.52 1.98
N VAL A 277 -11.62 14.62 1.28
CA VAL A 277 -11.58 14.61 -0.19
C VAL A 277 -12.18 13.31 -0.71
N ALA A 278 -13.11 13.43 -1.66
CA ALA A 278 -13.71 12.28 -2.33
C ALA A 278 -13.02 12.03 -3.67
N VAL A 279 -12.63 10.78 -3.93
CA VAL A 279 -11.79 10.40 -5.09
C VAL A 279 -12.41 9.30 -5.94
N ASP A 280 -12.05 9.31 -7.23
CA ASP A 280 -12.34 8.26 -8.21
C ASP A 280 -13.80 7.75 -8.28
N PRO A 281 -14.86 8.57 -8.16
CA PRO A 281 -16.22 8.06 -8.33
C PRO A 281 -16.42 7.53 -9.77
N PRO A 282 -17.04 6.35 -9.97
CA PRO A 282 -17.41 5.85 -11.28
C PRO A 282 -18.28 6.86 -12.03
N ALA A 283 -18.20 6.91 -13.36
CA ALA A 283 -18.87 7.95 -14.16
C ALA A 283 -20.37 8.11 -13.85
N ALA A 284 -21.11 7.00 -13.72
CA ALA A 284 -22.53 7.04 -13.39
C ALA A 284 -22.84 7.55 -11.97
N VAL A 285 -21.92 7.31 -11.02
CA VAL A 285 -22.01 7.86 -9.66
C VAL A 285 -21.65 9.34 -9.69
N ARG A 286 -20.56 9.71 -10.37
CA ARG A 286 -20.11 11.10 -10.52
C ARG A 286 -21.21 11.99 -11.08
N GLU A 287 -21.85 11.59 -12.18
CA GLU A 287 -22.94 12.33 -12.80
C GLU A 287 -24.09 12.59 -11.81
N ARG A 288 -24.44 11.58 -11.00
CA ARG A 288 -25.46 11.72 -9.95
C ARG A 288 -25.02 12.65 -8.82
N LEU A 289 -23.78 12.53 -8.36
CA LEU A 289 -23.22 13.39 -7.33
C LEU A 289 -23.25 14.86 -7.78
N GLU A 290 -22.84 15.14 -9.03
CA GLU A 290 -22.84 16.48 -9.61
C GLU A 290 -24.24 17.06 -9.76
N GLN A 291 -25.24 16.25 -10.12
CA GLN A 291 -26.63 16.70 -10.21
C GLN A 291 -27.20 17.15 -8.87
N TRP A 292 -26.83 16.48 -7.78
CA TRP A 292 -27.49 16.61 -6.48
C TRP A 292 -26.64 17.35 -5.44
N TRP A 293 -25.44 17.82 -5.81
CA TRP A 293 -24.53 18.53 -4.93
C TRP A 293 -25.14 19.84 -4.40
N VAL A 294 -25.17 20.00 -3.08
CA VAL A 294 -25.68 21.22 -2.41
C VAL A 294 -24.91 21.45 -1.11
N PRO A 295 -24.44 22.68 -0.80
CA PRO A 295 -24.44 23.92 -1.60
C PRO A 295 -23.13 24.15 -2.39
N GLY A 296 -23.21 24.94 -3.47
CA GLY A 296 -22.04 25.38 -4.26
C GLY A 296 -21.75 24.52 -5.49
N PRO A 297 -20.66 24.79 -6.23
CA PRO A 297 -20.21 23.90 -7.30
C PRO A 297 -19.81 22.53 -6.71
N PRO A 298 -20.00 21.42 -7.46
CA PRO A 298 -19.48 20.12 -7.03
C PRO A 298 -17.96 20.20 -6.83
N PRO A 299 -17.41 19.40 -5.90
CA PRO A 299 -15.98 19.39 -5.63
C PRO A 299 -15.26 18.85 -6.87
N ALA A 300 -13.98 19.20 -7.00
CA ALA A 300 -13.13 18.43 -7.86
C ALA A 300 -13.14 16.96 -7.38
N TRP A 301 -13.18 16.01 -8.31
CA TRP A 301 -13.04 14.59 -8.03
C TRP A 301 -11.63 14.15 -8.44
N PRO A 302 -10.58 14.51 -7.67
CA PRO A 302 -9.21 14.22 -8.05
C PRO A 302 -8.97 12.71 -8.14
N ALA A 303 -7.93 12.35 -8.89
CA ALA A 303 -7.43 10.99 -8.85
C ALA A 303 -6.87 10.70 -7.46
N LEU A 304 -6.98 9.44 -7.01
CA LEU A 304 -6.48 9.03 -5.69
C LEU A 304 -5.03 9.46 -5.43
N HIS A 305 -4.16 9.29 -6.42
CA HIS A 305 -2.74 9.61 -6.28
C HIS A 305 -2.54 11.11 -5.97
N ASP A 306 -3.24 11.98 -6.68
CA ASP A 306 -3.13 13.44 -6.51
C ASP A 306 -3.65 13.85 -5.13
N ALA A 307 -4.78 13.28 -4.70
CA ALA A 307 -5.33 13.53 -3.38
C ALA A 307 -4.39 13.08 -2.25
N LEU A 308 -3.76 11.91 -2.40
CA LEU A 308 -2.77 11.42 -1.44
C LEU A 308 -1.53 12.32 -1.40
N ALA A 309 -1.06 12.80 -2.55
CA ALA A 309 0.10 13.69 -2.63
C ALA A 309 -0.17 15.04 -1.93
N GLU A 310 -1.34 15.64 -2.16
CA GLU A 310 -1.79 16.89 -1.53
C GLU A 310 -1.86 16.75 -0.01
N HIS A 311 -2.59 15.74 0.49
CA HIS A 311 -2.70 15.46 1.93
C HIS A 311 -1.34 15.26 2.59
N CYS A 312 -0.40 14.69 1.85
CA CYS A 312 0.90 14.42 2.39
C CYS A 312 1.78 15.66 2.49
N GLN A 313 1.63 16.61 1.57
CA GLN A 313 2.31 17.91 1.66
C GLN A 313 1.78 18.70 2.86
N GLU A 314 0.45 18.74 3.03
CA GLU A 314 -0.20 19.41 4.17
C GLU A 314 0.26 18.83 5.53
N ALA A 315 0.39 17.51 5.62
CA ALA A 315 0.86 16.86 6.84
C ALA A 315 2.34 17.18 7.17
N HIS A 316 3.18 17.33 6.15
CA HIS A 316 4.58 17.75 6.34
C HIS A 316 4.66 19.20 6.82
N ASP A 317 3.88 20.10 6.23
CA ASP A 317 3.84 21.51 6.61
C ASP A 317 3.23 21.74 8.00
N ALA A 318 2.42 20.80 8.50
CA ALA A 318 1.79 20.83 9.82
C ALA A 318 2.65 20.23 10.95
N ASP A 319 3.76 19.53 10.64
CA ASP A 319 4.68 18.98 11.65
C ASP A 319 5.72 20.05 12.03
N PRO A 320 5.65 20.65 13.23
CA PRO A 320 6.58 21.72 13.64
C PRO A 320 8.04 21.26 13.72
N ARG A 321 8.33 19.95 13.67
CA ARG A 321 9.68 19.38 13.75
C ARG A 321 10.55 19.68 12.52
N ASP A 322 9.96 20.02 11.37
CA ASP A 322 10.70 20.39 10.16
C ASP A 322 10.90 21.91 10.01
N THR A 323 10.32 22.73 10.89
CA THR A 323 10.38 24.20 10.79
C THR A 323 11.52 24.86 11.58
N GLU A 324 12.30 24.10 12.38
CA GLU A 324 13.39 24.66 13.19
C GLU A 324 14.79 24.61 12.54
N ASP A 325 14.97 23.93 11.40
CA ASP A 325 16.32 23.71 10.82
C ASP A 325 16.74 24.72 9.73
N ASP A 326 15.82 25.58 9.27
CA ASP A 326 16.10 26.61 8.25
C ASP A 326 16.42 28.00 8.85
N ALA A 327 16.60 28.09 10.17
CA ALA A 327 16.80 29.35 10.90
C ALA A 327 18.09 29.41 11.76
N ARG A 328 19.12 28.64 11.40
CA ARG A 328 20.45 28.76 12.03
C ARG A 328 21.57 28.83 10.99
N ASP A 329 21.66 29.98 10.35
CA ASP A 329 22.92 30.56 9.85
C ASP A 329 23.61 31.39 10.96
#